data_AF-A0A6L8DXS5-F1
#
_entry.id   AF-A0A6L8DXS5-F1
#
_cell.length_a   1.000
_cell.length_b   1.000
_cell.length_c   1.000
_cell.angle_alpha   90.00
_cell.angle_beta   90.00
_cell.angle_gamma   90.00
#
_symmetry.space_group_name_H-M   'P 1'
#
loop_
_entity.id
_entity.type
_entity.pdbx_description
1 polymer ?
#
loop_
_entity_poly.entity_id
_entity_poly.type
_entity_poly.pdbx_seq_one_letter_code
_entity_poly.pdbx_strand_id
1 'polypeptide(L)'
;MPIETIGFGSMTRNPDRGNFVSEWFGYRTYPDVHGGKDALRAQNAAQCPFLTTATREKRECVKNASSSGVCSINNASNGVRQDWLVCPYRALDADMIEDVVRRLFRATPDQRLLVVPAPTLANHAVRKKIVNDVHHGALAVVYLQNKLGGEISISATDRSPELSFDMTLVELTAADHGLADVGRFGVLELQTMDFHGSYRHAVKNLKDALRLHGPDFADALHNNQRWLADRIEGPNIANVFKRTFYQMMLKFQLGLHPRSVGTALAIPQAVWDSWQPHLGRPRLVPQANGTHALPGPATRDKDVNAWIYIFDIDAASDVQPNPIVVRREIATSAASIAYHALQEVPAHAFSEAGNADTIVNAIHRRLAAWWPELESPREAP
;
A
#
# COMPACT_ATOMS: atom_id res chain seq x y z
N MET A 1 18.82 -24.33 54.92
CA MET A 1 18.23 -23.24 54.12
C MET A 1 18.25 -23.71 52.67
N PRO A 2 17.09 -23.84 52.02
CA PRO A 2 17.00 -24.44 50.70
C PRO A 2 17.45 -23.45 49.62
N ILE A 3 18.10 -24.00 48.60
CA ILE A 3 18.57 -23.31 47.40
C ILE A 3 17.35 -23.11 46.50
N GLU A 4 16.91 -21.87 46.30
CA GLU A 4 15.88 -21.53 45.33
C GLU A 4 16.38 -21.82 43.92
N THR A 5 15.66 -22.72 43.26
CA THR A 5 15.86 -23.05 41.85
C THR A 5 15.16 -21.98 41.03
N ILE A 6 15.93 -21.16 40.31
CA ILE A 6 15.39 -20.18 39.36
C ILE A 6 14.71 -20.96 38.23
N GLY A 7 13.37 -21.03 38.29
CA GLY A 7 12.56 -21.58 37.23
C GLY A 7 12.72 -20.74 35.97
N PHE A 8 13.24 -21.34 34.90
CA PHE A 8 13.10 -20.81 33.55
C PHE A 8 11.61 -20.80 33.21
N GLY A 9 10.98 -19.64 33.41
CA GLY A 9 9.63 -19.38 32.96
C GLY A 9 9.56 -19.61 31.45
N SER A 10 8.77 -20.61 31.05
CA SER A 10 8.29 -20.80 29.70
C SER A 10 7.74 -19.46 29.19
N MET A 11 8.48 -18.80 28.28
CA MET A 11 7.97 -17.67 27.52
C MET A 11 6.89 -18.18 26.57
N THR A 12 5.67 -18.36 27.08
CA THR A 12 4.48 -18.37 26.24
C THR A 12 4.39 -16.97 25.63
N ARG A 13 4.94 -16.79 24.42
CA ARG A 13 4.78 -15.57 23.63
C ARG A 13 3.29 -15.29 23.54
N ASN A 14 2.89 -14.10 23.99
CA ASN A 14 1.52 -13.63 23.82
C ASN A 14 1.13 -13.79 22.33
N PRO A 15 0.09 -14.57 21.98
CA PRO A 15 -0.34 -14.78 20.59
C PRO A 15 -0.62 -13.45 19.85
N ASP A 16 -0.90 -12.37 20.60
CA ASP A 16 -1.12 -11.03 20.05
C ASP A 16 0.14 -10.32 19.55
N ARG A 17 1.35 -10.82 19.85
CA ARG A 17 2.62 -10.15 19.51
C ARG A 17 3.34 -10.68 18.27
N GLY A 18 2.76 -11.63 17.54
CA GLY A 18 3.36 -12.20 16.32
C GLY A 18 3.04 -11.42 15.03
N ASN A 19 3.90 -11.59 14.02
CA ASN A 19 3.67 -11.17 12.64
C ASN A 19 3.31 -12.42 11.82
N PHE A 20 2.20 -12.42 11.10
CA PHE A 20 1.67 -13.62 10.45
C PHE A 20 1.41 -13.37 8.98
N VAL A 21 1.71 -14.33 8.10
CA VAL A 21 1.18 -14.31 6.72
C VAL A 21 -0.34 -14.38 6.79
N SER A 22 -1.03 -13.30 6.42
CA SER A 22 -2.50 -13.22 6.50
C SER A 22 -3.20 -13.52 5.21
N GLU A 23 -2.56 -13.35 4.05
CA GLU A 23 -3.03 -13.92 2.80
C GLU A 23 -1.90 -14.66 2.08
N TRP A 24 -2.20 -15.89 1.67
CA TRP A 24 -1.34 -16.71 0.83
C TRP A 24 -2.04 -17.07 -0.47
N PHE A 25 -1.46 -16.64 -1.59
CA PHE A 25 -2.03 -16.64 -2.93
C PHE A 25 -3.39 -15.93 -3.02
N GLY A 26 -3.57 -14.86 -2.23
CA GLY A 26 -4.78 -14.05 -2.19
C GLY A 26 -5.89 -14.59 -1.30
N TYR A 27 -5.70 -15.73 -0.64
CA TYR A 27 -6.69 -16.32 0.27
C TYR A 27 -6.22 -16.19 1.71
N ARG A 28 -7.16 -15.88 2.60
CA ARG A 28 -6.89 -15.61 4.00
C ARG A 28 -6.35 -16.85 4.72
N THR A 29 -5.25 -16.66 5.45
CA THR A 29 -4.57 -17.67 6.27
C THR A 29 -4.44 -17.26 7.73
N TYR A 30 -4.67 -15.98 8.06
CA TYR A 30 -4.69 -15.47 9.44
C TYR A 30 -5.53 -14.18 9.49
N PRO A 31 -6.34 -13.91 10.54
CA PRO A 31 -6.53 -14.78 11.72
C PRO A 31 -7.41 -16.00 11.41
N ASP A 32 -8.34 -15.88 10.46
CA ASP A 32 -9.23 -16.95 10.03
C ASP A 32 -8.70 -17.61 8.75
N VAL A 33 -8.66 -18.95 8.73
CA VAL A 33 -8.14 -19.71 7.59
C VAL A 33 -9.30 -20.03 6.66
N HIS A 34 -9.23 -19.55 5.41
CA HIS A 34 -10.22 -19.87 4.39
C HIS A 34 -9.77 -21.07 3.56
N GLY A 35 -10.38 -22.23 3.83
CA GLY A 35 -10.03 -23.53 3.24
C GLY A 35 -10.83 -23.96 2.00
N GLY A 36 -11.47 -23.04 1.29
CA GLY A 36 -12.32 -23.40 0.14
C GLY A 36 -11.57 -24.11 -0.99
N LYS A 37 -12.30 -24.86 -1.83
CA LYS A 37 -11.74 -25.56 -3.00
C LYS A 37 -10.94 -24.64 -3.93
N ASP A 38 -11.38 -23.39 -4.06
CA ASP A 38 -10.70 -22.40 -4.91
C ASP A 38 -9.41 -21.91 -4.28
N ALA A 39 -9.38 -21.72 -2.94
CA ALA A 39 -8.16 -21.40 -2.20
C ALA A 39 -7.10 -22.50 -2.38
N LEU A 40 -7.47 -23.77 -2.14
CA LEU A 40 -6.58 -24.90 -2.32
C LEU A 40 -6.09 -25.03 -3.77
N ARG A 41 -6.96 -24.82 -4.75
CA ARG A 41 -6.60 -24.87 -6.18
C ARG A 41 -5.57 -23.81 -6.52
N ALA A 42 -5.80 -22.57 -6.10
CA ALA A 42 -4.90 -21.46 -6.36
C ALA A 42 -3.55 -21.64 -5.65
N GLN A 43 -3.56 -22.10 -4.39
CA GLN A 43 -2.35 -22.37 -3.61
C GLN A 43 -1.51 -23.50 -4.22
N ASN A 44 -2.14 -24.59 -4.66
CA ASN A 44 -1.46 -25.68 -5.36
C ASN A 44 -0.88 -25.25 -6.72
N ALA A 45 -1.61 -24.42 -7.46
CA ALA A 45 -1.17 -23.91 -8.76
C ALA A 45 -0.24 -22.68 -8.66
N ALA A 46 0.12 -22.25 -7.45
CA ALA A 46 0.84 -21.00 -7.20
C ALA A 46 0.23 -19.77 -7.92
N GLN A 47 -1.09 -19.76 -8.07
CA GLN A 47 -1.81 -18.82 -8.92
C GLN A 47 -2.02 -17.47 -8.20
N CYS A 48 -1.81 -16.37 -8.90
CA CYS A 48 -2.20 -15.04 -8.44
C CYS A 48 -3.62 -14.73 -8.94
N PRO A 49 -4.63 -14.67 -8.04
CA PRO A 49 -6.01 -14.40 -8.46
C PRO A 49 -6.16 -12.99 -9.03
N PHE A 50 -5.46 -12.00 -8.47
CA PHE A 50 -5.57 -10.59 -8.90
C PHE A 50 -5.09 -10.38 -10.34
N LEU A 51 -3.89 -10.89 -10.67
CA LEU A 51 -3.38 -10.86 -12.04
C LEU A 51 -4.23 -11.71 -12.99
N THR A 52 -4.75 -12.85 -12.51
CA THR A 52 -5.61 -13.70 -13.31
C THR A 52 -6.90 -12.97 -13.70
N THR A 53 -7.57 -12.34 -12.74
CA THR A 53 -8.80 -11.58 -12.97
C THR A 53 -8.54 -10.39 -13.89
N ALA A 54 -7.48 -9.61 -13.64
CA ALA A 54 -7.16 -8.43 -14.44
C ALA A 54 -6.81 -8.77 -15.91
N THR A 55 -6.11 -9.88 -16.15
CA THR A 55 -5.73 -10.31 -17.51
C THR A 55 -6.75 -11.22 -18.19
N ARG A 56 -7.68 -11.81 -17.43
CA ARG A 56 -8.56 -12.91 -17.86
C ARG A 56 -7.80 -14.16 -18.34
N GLU A 57 -6.56 -14.32 -17.91
CA GLU A 57 -5.69 -15.46 -18.22
C GLU A 57 -5.12 -16.02 -16.92
N LYS A 58 -4.87 -17.34 -16.84
CA LYS A 58 -4.25 -17.92 -15.64
C LYS A 58 -2.84 -17.36 -15.48
N ARG A 59 -2.57 -16.67 -14.36
CA ARG A 59 -1.26 -16.10 -14.04
C ARG A 59 -0.75 -16.62 -12.69
N GLU A 60 0.49 -17.09 -12.67
CA GLU A 60 1.19 -17.44 -11.44
C GLU A 60 1.63 -16.19 -10.65
N CYS A 61 1.97 -16.39 -9.38
CA CYS A 61 2.58 -15.34 -8.57
C CYS A 61 3.96 -14.96 -9.10
N VAL A 62 4.16 -13.67 -9.36
CA VAL A 62 5.42 -13.14 -9.90
C VAL A 62 6.52 -12.97 -8.83
N LYS A 63 6.21 -13.22 -7.56
CA LYS A 63 7.19 -13.12 -6.47
C LYS A 63 8.17 -14.30 -6.53
N ASN A 64 9.40 -14.05 -6.11
CA ASN A 64 10.43 -15.09 -6.03
C ASN A 64 10.05 -16.21 -5.05
N ALA A 65 10.76 -17.34 -5.10
CA ALA A 65 10.45 -18.52 -4.30
C ALA A 65 10.39 -18.29 -2.78
N SER A 66 11.13 -17.30 -2.26
CA SER A 66 11.19 -17.00 -0.82
C SER A 66 10.02 -16.16 -0.31
N SER A 67 9.26 -15.53 -1.20
CA SER A 67 8.10 -14.68 -0.88
C SER A 67 6.86 -15.04 -1.70
N SER A 68 6.92 -16.14 -2.45
CA SER A 68 5.87 -16.61 -3.35
C SER A 68 4.54 -16.80 -2.60
N GLY A 69 3.49 -16.20 -3.15
CA GLY A 69 2.14 -16.22 -2.61
C GLY A 69 1.88 -15.28 -1.43
N VAL A 70 2.90 -14.74 -0.75
CA VAL A 70 2.67 -13.85 0.41
C VAL A 70 2.08 -12.52 -0.09
N CYS A 71 0.79 -12.30 0.11
CA CYS A 71 0.09 -11.11 -0.39
C CYS A 71 -0.03 -10.02 0.69
N SER A 72 -0.26 -10.43 1.94
CA SER A 72 -0.34 -9.55 3.11
C SER A 72 0.26 -10.22 4.35
N ILE A 73 0.71 -9.39 5.28
CA ILE A 73 1.18 -9.75 6.61
C ILE A 73 0.30 -9.04 7.64
N ASN A 74 -0.18 -9.76 8.63
CA ASN A 74 -0.92 -9.19 9.74
C ASN A 74 -0.02 -9.01 10.97
N ASN A 75 0.05 -7.78 11.48
CA ASN A 75 0.84 -7.46 12.66
C ASN A 75 0.19 -6.33 13.48
N ALA A 76 0.72 -6.10 14.69
CA ALA A 76 0.28 -5.03 15.60
C ALA A 76 1.31 -3.89 15.74
N SER A 77 2.13 -3.60 14.72
CA SER A 77 3.20 -2.59 14.80
C SER A 77 2.70 -1.16 15.03
N ASN A 78 1.44 -0.86 14.67
CA ASN A 78 0.80 0.43 14.95
C ASN A 78 0.02 0.45 16.28
N GLY A 79 0.25 -0.53 17.17
CA GLY A 79 -0.50 -0.70 18.42
C GLY A 79 -1.82 -1.46 18.25
N VAL A 80 -2.46 -1.35 17.09
CA VAL A 80 -3.60 -2.19 16.68
C VAL A 80 -3.19 -3.19 15.61
N ARG A 81 -3.82 -4.36 15.61
CA ARG A 81 -3.56 -5.43 14.66
C ARG A 81 -4.20 -5.11 13.31
N GLN A 82 -3.41 -5.05 12.25
CA GLN A 82 -3.83 -4.64 10.90
C GLN A 82 -3.15 -5.48 9.82
N ASP A 83 -3.75 -5.50 8.64
CA ASP A 83 -3.15 -6.10 7.44
C ASP A 83 -2.26 -5.10 6.71
N TRP A 84 -1.03 -5.55 6.46
CA TRP A 84 -0.05 -4.84 5.67
C TRP A 84 0.08 -5.57 4.35
N LEU A 85 -0.42 -4.95 3.28
CA LEU A 85 -0.16 -5.47 1.94
C LEU A 85 1.34 -5.44 1.69
N VAL A 86 1.87 -6.53 1.16
CA VAL A 86 3.30 -6.66 0.80
C VAL A 86 3.47 -6.99 -0.67
N CYS A 87 2.40 -6.87 -1.46
CA CYS A 87 2.37 -7.16 -2.89
C CYS A 87 1.53 -6.08 -3.60
N PRO A 88 2.08 -5.34 -4.58
CA PRO A 88 1.31 -4.31 -5.28
C PRO A 88 0.12 -4.88 -6.05
N TYR A 89 0.25 -6.10 -6.60
CA TYR A 89 -0.86 -6.77 -7.31
C TYR A 89 -2.03 -7.15 -6.40
N ARG A 90 -1.84 -7.18 -5.07
CA ARG A 90 -2.96 -7.37 -4.13
C ARG A 90 -3.89 -6.15 -4.08
N ALA A 91 -3.37 -4.97 -4.41
CA ALA A 91 -4.12 -3.72 -4.51
C ALA A 91 -4.65 -3.46 -5.93
N LEU A 92 -4.48 -4.42 -6.85
CA LEU A 92 -5.01 -4.33 -8.21
C LEU A 92 -6.52 -4.65 -8.19
N ASP A 93 -7.31 -3.62 -7.94
CA ASP A 93 -8.76 -3.70 -7.77
C ASP A 93 -9.47 -2.81 -8.79
N ALA A 94 -10.42 -3.38 -9.53
CA ALA A 94 -11.08 -2.68 -10.63
C ALA A 94 -11.96 -1.53 -10.14
N ASP A 95 -12.67 -1.72 -9.02
CA ASP A 95 -13.60 -0.75 -8.47
C ASP A 95 -12.83 0.47 -7.93
N MET A 96 -11.71 0.24 -7.25
CA MET A 96 -10.83 1.32 -6.81
C MET A 96 -10.24 2.10 -7.99
N ILE A 97 -9.79 1.42 -9.05
CA ILE A 97 -9.23 2.10 -10.24
C ILE A 97 -10.34 2.92 -10.93
N GLU A 98 -11.54 2.38 -11.06
CA GLU A 98 -12.68 3.12 -11.62
C GLU A 98 -13.01 4.37 -10.79
N ASP A 99 -13.02 4.26 -9.45
CA ASP A 99 -13.26 5.42 -8.58
C ASP A 99 -12.18 6.50 -8.73
N VAL A 100 -10.89 6.09 -8.74
CA VAL A 100 -9.76 7.00 -9.01
C VAL A 100 -9.92 7.69 -10.37
N VAL A 101 -10.31 6.94 -11.41
CA VAL A 101 -10.53 7.51 -12.74
C VAL A 101 -11.67 8.54 -12.70
N ARG A 102 -12.80 8.22 -12.06
CA ARG A 102 -13.91 9.18 -11.93
C ARG A 102 -13.46 10.46 -11.24
N ARG A 103 -12.67 10.32 -10.17
CA ARG A 103 -12.16 11.45 -9.40
C ARG A 103 -11.21 12.33 -10.22
N LEU A 104 -10.17 11.73 -10.79
CA LEU A 104 -9.13 12.47 -11.51
C LEU A 104 -9.68 13.11 -12.79
N PHE A 105 -10.45 12.37 -13.59
CA PHE A 105 -11.02 12.87 -14.83
C PHE A 105 -12.28 13.73 -14.63
N ARG A 106 -12.74 13.89 -13.38
CA ARG A 106 -13.95 14.63 -13.00
C ARG A 106 -15.19 14.11 -13.72
N ALA A 107 -15.28 12.79 -13.87
CA ALA A 107 -16.41 12.15 -14.52
C ALA A 107 -17.68 12.33 -13.70
N THR A 108 -18.79 12.65 -14.36
CA THR A 108 -20.07 12.80 -13.67
C THR A 108 -20.63 11.43 -13.26
N PRO A 109 -21.52 11.35 -12.25
CA PRO A 109 -22.08 10.07 -11.80
C PRO A 109 -22.83 9.31 -12.91
N ASP A 110 -23.46 10.02 -13.83
CA ASP A 110 -24.21 9.50 -14.98
C ASP A 110 -23.32 9.24 -16.22
N GLN A 111 -22.08 9.74 -16.23
CA GLN A 111 -21.18 9.49 -17.34
C GLN A 111 -20.78 8.02 -17.38
N ARG A 112 -21.03 7.40 -18.53
CA ARG A 112 -20.57 6.05 -18.82
C ARG A 112 -19.06 6.02 -18.81
N LEU A 113 -18.51 5.11 -18.02
CA LEU A 113 -17.08 4.93 -17.85
C LEU A 113 -16.65 3.56 -18.40
N LEU A 114 -15.52 3.52 -19.09
CA LEU A 114 -14.83 2.30 -19.48
C LEU A 114 -13.40 2.37 -19.01
N VAL A 115 -13.01 1.50 -18.08
CA VAL A 115 -11.62 1.37 -17.64
C VAL A 115 -11.10 -0.01 -18.02
N VAL A 116 -10.07 -0.08 -18.84
CA VAL A 116 -9.52 -1.36 -19.31
C VAL A 116 -7.99 -1.39 -19.27
N PRO A 117 -7.36 -2.55 -19.00
CA PRO A 117 -5.91 -2.67 -19.09
C PRO A 117 -5.45 -2.68 -20.54
N ALA A 118 -4.31 -2.04 -20.83
CA ALA A 118 -3.77 -1.88 -22.18
C ALA A 118 -3.67 -3.17 -23.02
N PRO A 119 -3.28 -4.34 -22.47
CA PRO A 119 -3.24 -5.59 -23.25
C PRO A 119 -4.57 -5.99 -23.89
N THR A 120 -5.70 -5.55 -23.33
CA THR A 120 -7.03 -5.85 -23.89
C THR A 120 -7.27 -5.19 -25.25
N LEU A 121 -6.50 -4.15 -25.59
CA LEU A 121 -6.57 -3.48 -26.90
C LEU A 121 -6.09 -4.36 -28.06
N ALA A 122 -5.39 -5.47 -27.79
CA ALA A 122 -5.08 -6.47 -28.82
C ALA A 122 -6.37 -7.08 -29.42
N ASN A 123 -7.47 -7.09 -28.67
CA ASN A 123 -8.75 -7.59 -29.13
C ASN A 123 -9.51 -6.53 -29.96
N HIS A 124 -9.78 -6.85 -31.23
CA HIS A 124 -10.52 -5.97 -32.15
C HIS A 124 -11.94 -5.62 -31.66
N ALA A 125 -12.64 -6.55 -31.02
CA ALA A 125 -13.99 -6.29 -30.48
C ALA A 125 -13.95 -5.26 -29.34
N VAL A 126 -12.92 -5.31 -28.49
CA VAL A 126 -12.71 -4.32 -27.42
C VAL A 126 -12.44 -2.94 -28.01
N ARG A 127 -11.54 -2.84 -29.00
CA ARG A 127 -11.26 -1.57 -29.69
C ARG A 127 -12.51 -0.97 -30.34
N LYS A 128 -13.28 -1.77 -31.07
CA LYS A 128 -14.53 -1.31 -31.72
C LYS A 128 -15.55 -0.81 -30.70
N LYS A 129 -15.70 -1.50 -29.57
CA LYS A 129 -16.59 -1.09 -28.48
C LYS A 129 -16.15 0.24 -27.88
N ILE A 130 -14.85 0.40 -27.59
CA ILE A 130 -14.30 1.65 -27.05
C ILE A 130 -14.57 2.82 -27.99
N VAL A 131 -14.22 2.69 -29.28
CA VAL A 131 -14.44 3.75 -30.28
C VAL A 131 -15.93 4.13 -30.34
N ASN A 132 -16.82 3.14 -30.42
CA ASN A 132 -18.26 3.40 -30.41
C ASN A 132 -18.70 4.15 -29.14
N ASP A 133 -18.29 3.70 -27.97
CA ASP A 133 -18.73 4.28 -26.70
C ASP A 133 -18.19 5.71 -26.53
N VAL A 134 -16.94 5.99 -26.94
CA VAL A 134 -16.35 7.34 -26.93
C VAL A 134 -17.09 8.29 -27.87
N HIS A 135 -17.48 7.84 -29.07
CA HIS A 135 -18.33 8.64 -29.97
C HIS A 135 -19.71 8.98 -29.36
N HIS A 136 -20.20 8.19 -28.41
CA HIS A 136 -21.45 8.44 -27.68
C HIS A 136 -21.21 9.15 -26.32
N GLY A 137 -20.04 9.76 -26.11
CA GLY A 137 -19.74 10.59 -24.92
C GLY A 137 -19.28 9.81 -23.69
N ALA A 138 -18.99 8.51 -23.80
CA ALA A 138 -18.39 7.77 -22.71
C ALA A 138 -16.94 8.21 -22.46
N LEU A 139 -16.53 8.23 -21.19
CA LEU A 139 -15.12 8.35 -20.82
C LEU A 139 -14.48 6.97 -20.96
N ALA A 140 -13.52 6.82 -21.86
CA ALA A 140 -12.73 5.61 -21.98
C ALA A 140 -11.30 5.87 -21.51
N VAL A 141 -10.86 5.08 -20.54
CA VAL A 141 -9.51 5.14 -19.98
C VAL A 141 -8.84 3.78 -20.12
N VAL A 142 -7.65 3.80 -20.71
CA VAL A 142 -6.75 2.64 -20.75
C VAL A 142 -5.69 2.83 -19.70
N TYR A 143 -5.45 1.81 -18.87
CA TYR A 143 -4.37 1.87 -17.91
C TYR A 143 -3.20 0.97 -18.29
N LEU A 144 -1.99 1.49 -18.07
CA LEU A 144 -0.72 0.81 -18.24
C LEU A 144 -0.10 0.58 -16.87
N GLN A 145 0.30 -0.66 -16.59
CA GLN A 145 0.95 -1.09 -15.34
C GLN A 145 1.99 -2.17 -15.69
N ASN A 146 3.01 -2.39 -14.86
CA ASN A 146 4.11 -3.34 -15.07
C ASN A 146 3.74 -4.62 -15.85
N LYS A 147 2.76 -5.39 -15.35
CA LYS A 147 2.32 -6.66 -15.93
C LYS A 147 1.11 -6.51 -16.85
N LEU A 148 0.63 -5.29 -17.04
CA LEU A 148 -0.53 -4.92 -17.84
C LEU A 148 -0.17 -3.80 -18.83
N GLY A 149 0.76 -4.06 -19.74
CA GLY A 149 1.17 -3.13 -20.79
C GLY A 149 2.52 -2.43 -20.55
N GLY A 150 3.13 -2.63 -19.38
CA GLY A 150 4.38 -1.98 -18.99
C GLY A 150 4.15 -0.66 -18.26
N GLU A 151 5.09 -0.26 -17.41
CA GLU A 151 5.08 1.06 -16.79
C GLU A 151 5.53 2.12 -17.81
N ILE A 152 5.05 3.35 -17.64
CA ILE A 152 5.55 4.50 -18.39
C ILE A 152 6.57 5.23 -17.53
N SER A 153 7.67 5.62 -18.15
CA SER A 153 8.76 6.33 -17.50
C SER A 153 9.09 7.63 -18.23
N ILE A 154 9.58 8.61 -17.47
CA ILE A 154 10.17 9.86 -17.96
C ILE A 154 11.67 9.74 -17.75
N SER A 155 12.45 9.85 -18.83
CA SER A 155 13.91 9.74 -18.78
C SER A 155 14.55 10.83 -17.93
N ALA A 156 15.69 10.50 -17.33
CA ALA A 156 16.50 11.45 -16.60
C ALA A 156 17.03 12.58 -17.52
N THR A 157 17.26 13.74 -16.92
CA THR A 157 17.99 14.86 -17.51
C THR A 157 19.07 15.33 -16.54
N ASP A 158 19.90 16.29 -16.94
CA ASP A 158 20.87 16.92 -16.04
C ASP A 158 20.22 17.59 -14.80
N ARG A 159 18.90 17.85 -14.84
CA ARG A 159 18.17 18.56 -13.79
C ARG A 159 17.00 17.78 -13.20
N SER A 160 16.78 16.54 -13.63
CA SER A 160 15.68 15.70 -13.13
C SER A 160 16.05 14.22 -13.16
N PRO A 161 15.71 13.44 -12.11
CA PRO A 161 15.90 12.01 -12.15
C PRO A 161 14.94 11.34 -13.15
N GLU A 162 15.25 10.10 -13.52
CA GLU A 162 14.27 9.23 -14.18
C GLU A 162 13.13 8.90 -13.20
N LEU A 163 11.90 8.88 -13.71
CA LEU A 163 10.70 8.57 -12.93
C LEU A 163 9.88 7.53 -13.67
N SER A 164 9.34 6.56 -12.95
CA SER A 164 8.36 5.61 -13.48
C SER A 164 7.05 5.74 -12.72
N PHE A 165 5.94 5.50 -13.39
CA PHE A 165 4.60 5.54 -12.82
C PHE A 165 4.06 4.12 -12.66
N ASP A 166 3.62 3.76 -11.45
CA ASP A 166 3.09 2.42 -11.19
C ASP A 166 1.91 2.11 -12.11
N MET A 167 0.98 3.06 -12.24
CA MET A 167 -0.12 3.00 -13.18
C MET A 167 -0.33 4.34 -13.89
N THR A 168 -0.25 4.31 -15.23
CA THR A 168 -0.59 5.47 -16.08
C THR A 168 -1.98 5.28 -16.65
N LEU A 169 -2.87 6.24 -16.41
CA LEU A 169 -4.25 6.27 -16.88
C LEU A 169 -4.32 7.16 -18.13
N VAL A 170 -4.77 6.62 -19.26
CA VAL A 170 -4.76 7.32 -20.54
C VAL A 170 -6.17 7.46 -21.07
N GLU A 171 -6.66 8.69 -21.20
CA GLU A 171 -7.95 8.98 -21.85
C GLU A 171 -7.85 8.74 -23.35
N LEU A 172 -8.77 7.94 -23.86
CA LEU A 172 -8.96 7.76 -25.29
C LEU A 172 -10.05 8.70 -25.78
N THR A 173 -9.72 9.50 -26.79
CA THR A 173 -10.64 10.44 -27.45
C THR A 173 -10.98 9.95 -28.85
N ALA A 174 -12.13 10.40 -29.37
CA ALA A 174 -12.47 10.15 -30.77
C ALA A 174 -11.54 10.97 -31.67
N ALA A 175 -10.88 10.31 -32.62
CA ALA A 175 -10.19 10.96 -33.72
C ALA A 175 -11.09 10.98 -34.97
N ASP A 176 -10.73 11.82 -35.94
CA ASP A 176 -11.36 11.78 -37.25
C ASP A 176 -11.13 10.41 -37.91
N HIS A 177 -12.16 9.89 -38.60
CA HIS A 177 -12.16 8.59 -39.31
C HIS A 177 -12.25 7.31 -38.44
N GLY A 178 -12.72 7.39 -37.20
CA GLY A 178 -13.00 6.20 -36.38
C GLY A 178 -11.77 5.57 -35.72
N LEU A 179 -10.66 6.32 -35.68
CA LEU A 179 -9.49 6.00 -34.87
C LEU A 179 -9.66 6.59 -33.46
N ALA A 180 -9.01 5.98 -32.46
CA ALA A 180 -8.88 6.58 -31.13
C ALA A 180 -7.58 7.39 -31.06
N ASP A 181 -7.64 8.58 -30.49
CA ASP A 181 -6.46 9.40 -30.14
C ASP A 181 -6.25 9.41 -28.62
N VAL A 182 -5.10 9.91 -28.18
CA VAL A 182 -4.74 10.04 -26.76
C VAL A 182 -5.01 11.46 -26.28
N GLY A 183 -5.98 11.59 -25.38
CA GLY A 183 -6.35 12.85 -24.74
C GLY A 183 -5.41 13.22 -23.59
N ARG A 184 -5.98 13.35 -22.39
CA ARG A 184 -5.23 13.62 -21.15
C ARG A 184 -4.76 12.33 -20.50
N PHE A 185 -3.88 12.46 -19.50
CA PHE A 185 -3.43 11.33 -18.71
C PHE A 185 -3.56 11.60 -17.21
N GLY A 186 -3.70 10.55 -16.41
CA GLY A 186 -3.61 10.59 -14.95
C GLY A 186 -2.57 9.59 -14.47
N VAL A 187 -2.19 9.71 -13.20
CA VAL A 187 -1.25 8.78 -12.57
C VAL A 187 -1.87 8.22 -11.31
N LEU A 188 -1.77 6.91 -11.13
CA LEU A 188 -2.09 6.21 -9.89
C LEU A 188 -0.83 5.50 -9.39
N GLU A 189 -0.32 5.96 -8.26
CA GLU A 189 0.78 5.35 -7.51
C GLU A 189 0.23 4.36 -6.49
N LEU A 190 0.86 3.19 -6.35
CA LEU A 190 0.44 2.12 -5.45
C LEU A 190 1.55 1.80 -4.47
N GLN A 191 1.48 2.35 -3.26
CA GLN A 191 2.45 2.04 -2.23
C GLN A 191 1.90 1.00 -1.23
N THR A 192 2.53 -0.16 -1.21
CA THR A 192 2.30 -1.21 -0.20
C THR A 192 3.40 -1.14 0.88
N MET A 193 3.77 -2.26 1.52
CA MET A 193 4.78 -2.28 2.57
C MET A 193 5.90 -3.28 2.27
N ASP A 194 7.13 -2.86 2.52
CA ASP A 194 8.28 -3.75 2.61
C ASP A 194 8.48 -4.16 4.08
N PHE A 195 8.97 -5.37 4.32
CA PHE A 195 9.27 -5.86 5.66
C PHE A 195 10.77 -6.11 5.82
N HIS A 196 11.21 -6.12 7.07
CA HIS A 196 12.55 -6.60 7.43
C HIS A 196 12.64 -8.13 7.27
N GLY A 197 13.86 -8.65 7.20
CA GLY A 197 14.11 -10.08 7.15
C GLY A 197 13.66 -10.76 5.85
N SER A 198 13.12 -11.99 5.98
CA SER A 198 12.69 -12.82 4.85
C SER A 198 11.48 -13.67 5.22
N TYR A 199 10.56 -13.84 4.27
CA TYR A 199 9.41 -14.74 4.43
C TYR A 199 9.74 -16.22 4.19
N ARG A 200 11.00 -16.53 3.85
CA ARG A 200 11.43 -17.86 3.38
C ARG A 200 10.98 -19.01 4.29
N HIS A 201 11.07 -18.81 5.60
CA HIS A 201 10.77 -19.85 6.58
C HIS A 201 9.27 -20.13 6.64
N ALA A 202 8.44 -19.10 6.79
CA ALA A 202 6.99 -19.25 6.72
C ALA A 202 6.52 -19.83 5.37
N VAL A 203 7.07 -19.36 4.25
CA VAL A 203 6.73 -19.89 2.92
C VAL A 203 7.11 -21.36 2.78
N LYS A 204 8.27 -21.77 3.30
CA LYS A 204 8.66 -23.19 3.33
C LYS A 204 7.68 -24.01 4.15
N ASN A 205 7.33 -23.55 5.35
CA ASN A 205 6.38 -24.24 6.22
C ASN A 205 5.00 -24.38 5.56
N LEU A 206 4.51 -23.33 4.88
CA LEU A 206 3.24 -23.37 4.15
C LEU A 206 3.26 -24.36 3.00
N LYS A 207 4.34 -24.39 2.21
CA LYS A 207 4.50 -25.35 1.10
C LYS A 207 4.60 -26.79 1.61
N ASP A 208 5.38 -27.02 2.67
CA ASP A 208 5.51 -28.34 3.27
C ASP A 208 4.17 -28.82 3.86
N ALA A 209 3.45 -27.95 4.55
CA ALA A 209 2.13 -28.25 5.10
C ALA A 209 1.11 -28.55 3.99
N LEU A 210 1.06 -27.74 2.92
CA LEU A 210 0.16 -27.99 1.78
C LEU A 210 0.44 -29.36 1.15
N ARG A 211 1.71 -29.72 0.97
CA ARG A 211 2.12 -31.02 0.42
C ARG A 211 1.76 -32.19 1.34
N LEU A 212 1.90 -32.03 2.66
CA LEU A 212 1.69 -33.10 3.63
C LEU A 212 0.20 -33.33 3.95
N HIS A 213 -0.60 -32.27 4.00
CA HIS A 213 -1.99 -32.33 4.43
C HIS A 213 -2.99 -32.30 3.28
N GLY A 214 -2.59 -31.84 2.08
CA GLY A 214 -3.42 -31.88 0.88
C GLY A 214 -4.81 -31.25 1.10
N PRO A 215 -5.92 -32.01 0.98
CA PRO A 215 -7.27 -31.51 1.25
C PRO A 215 -7.47 -30.93 2.66
N ASP A 216 -6.77 -31.46 3.67
CA ASP A 216 -6.90 -31.05 5.08
C ASP A 216 -5.97 -29.89 5.45
N PHE A 217 -5.33 -29.25 4.47
CA PHE A 217 -4.35 -28.18 4.68
C PHE A 217 -4.91 -27.02 5.51
N ALA A 218 -6.14 -26.61 5.26
CA ALA A 218 -6.76 -25.48 5.97
C ALA A 218 -6.94 -25.77 7.46
N ASP A 219 -7.45 -26.96 7.80
CA ASP A 219 -7.62 -27.39 9.18
C ASP A 219 -6.26 -27.56 9.88
N ALA A 220 -5.27 -28.13 9.18
CA ALA A 220 -3.91 -28.25 9.70
C ALA A 220 -3.31 -26.88 9.99
N LEU A 221 -3.50 -25.90 9.10
CA LEU A 221 -3.00 -24.54 9.26
C LEU A 221 -3.69 -23.79 10.40
N HIS A 222 -5.02 -23.92 10.52
CA HIS A 222 -5.79 -23.34 11.62
C HIS A 222 -5.25 -23.80 12.98
N ASN A 223 -4.95 -25.09 13.10
CA ASN A 223 -4.39 -25.68 14.32
C ASN A 223 -2.89 -25.37 14.54
N ASN A 224 -2.19 -24.81 13.55
CA ASN A 224 -0.74 -24.60 13.59
C ASN A 224 -0.30 -23.22 13.06
N GLN A 225 -0.96 -22.15 13.52
CA GLN A 225 -0.68 -20.78 13.06
C GLN A 225 0.79 -20.32 13.21
N ARG A 226 1.60 -20.97 14.06
CA ARG A 226 3.05 -20.71 14.15
C ARG A 226 3.79 -20.88 12.82
N TRP A 227 3.29 -21.71 11.90
CA TRP A 227 3.87 -21.87 10.57
C TRP A 227 3.84 -20.57 9.76
N LEU A 228 2.83 -19.72 9.99
CA LEU A 228 2.64 -18.43 9.32
C LEU A 228 3.56 -17.33 9.86
N ALA A 229 4.08 -17.50 11.08
CA ALA A 229 4.84 -16.47 11.79
C ALA A 229 6.34 -16.73 11.86
N ASP A 230 6.82 -17.87 11.35
CA ASP A 230 8.20 -18.30 11.53
C ASP A 230 9.18 -17.29 10.92
N ARG A 231 9.88 -16.58 11.82
CA ARG A 231 10.85 -15.51 11.53
C ARG A 231 10.30 -14.37 10.68
N ILE A 232 8.99 -14.11 10.72
CA ILE A 232 8.43 -12.91 10.13
C ILE A 232 8.74 -11.70 11.03
N GLU A 233 9.47 -10.74 10.49
CA GLU A 233 9.84 -9.51 11.19
C GLU A 233 8.81 -8.40 10.99
N GLY A 234 9.10 -7.19 11.46
CA GLY A 234 8.20 -6.03 11.35
C GLY A 234 8.25 -5.31 10.00
N PRO A 235 7.30 -4.39 9.77
CA PRO A 235 7.22 -3.55 8.58
C PRO A 235 8.30 -2.46 8.59
N ASN A 236 8.84 -2.12 7.42
CA ASN A 236 9.88 -1.11 7.25
C ASN A 236 9.28 0.29 7.04
N ILE A 237 8.53 0.75 8.04
CA ILE A 237 7.66 1.94 8.00
C ILE A 237 8.41 3.19 7.51
N ALA A 238 9.49 3.56 8.20
CA ALA A 238 10.21 4.80 7.91
C ALA A 238 10.86 4.80 6.52
N ASN A 239 11.33 3.65 6.03
CA ASN A 239 11.89 3.53 4.70
C ASN A 239 10.83 3.73 3.61
N VAL A 240 9.67 3.09 3.78
CA VAL A 240 8.54 3.27 2.87
C VAL A 240 8.05 4.72 2.88
N PHE A 241 7.91 5.35 4.06
CA PHE A 241 7.56 6.76 4.15
C PHE A 241 8.54 7.64 3.38
N LYS A 242 9.86 7.51 3.63
CA LYS A 242 10.89 8.34 2.99
C LYS A 242 10.86 8.26 1.45
N ARG A 243 10.80 7.04 0.90
CA ARG A 243 10.76 6.84 -0.56
C ARG A 243 9.48 7.41 -1.15
N THR A 244 8.33 7.14 -0.53
CA THR A 244 7.03 7.55 -1.06
C THR A 244 6.82 9.05 -0.92
N PHE A 245 7.25 9.63 0.21
CA PHE A 245 7.22 11.07 0.43
C PHE A 245 7.92 11.82 -0.69
N TYR A 246 9.15 11.43 -1.05
CA TYR A 246 9.87 12.05 -2.17
C TYR A 246 9.10 11.92 -3.49
N GLN A 247 8.56 10.73 -3.78
CA GLN A 247 7.74 10.51 -4.98
C GLN A 247 6.49 11.37 -4.99
N MET A 248 5.78 11.51 -3.87
CA MET A 248 4.61 12.38 -3.74
C MET A 248 4.97 13.83 -4.04
N MET A 249 6.09 14.33 -3.50
CA MET A 249 6.53 15.71 -3.72
C MET A 249 6.72 16.01 -5.19
N LEU A 250 7.33 15.09 -5.91
CA LEU A 250 7.66 15.26 -7.32
C LEU A 250 6.47 14.97 -8.23
N LYS A 251 5.82 13.81 -8.07
CA LYS A 251 4.74 13.35 -8.95
C LYS A 251 3.46 14.17 -8.79
N PHE A 252 3.15 14.68 -7.59
CA PHE A 252 2.00 15.58 -7.44
C PHE A 252 2.22 16.92 -8.15
N GLN A 253 3.46 17.40 -8.26
CA GLN A 253 3.79 18.58 -9.05
C GLN A 253 3.70 18.28 -10.55
N LEU A 254 4.13 17.11 -11.00
CA LEU A 254 3.93 16.66 -12.39
C LEU A 254 2.43 16.52 -12.74
N GLY A 255 1.60 16.18 -11.75
CA GLY A 255 0.14 16.17 -11.83
C GLY A 255 -0.49 17.53 -12.17
N LEU A 256 0.27 18.64 -12.07
CA LEU A 256 -0.19 19.98 -12.46
C LEU A 256 0.05 20.29 -13.95
N HIS A 257 0.72 19.41 -14.69
CA HIS A 257 0.95 19.62 -16.12
C HIS A 257 -0.40 19.76 -16.87
N PRO A 258 -0.54 20.65 -17.87
CA PRO A 258 -1.84 20.91 -18.52
C PRO A 258 -2.51 19.70 -19.19
N ARG A 259 -1.71 18.68 -19.58
CA ARG A 259 -2.22 17.41 -20.12
C ARG A 259 -2.49 16.35 -19.06
N SER A 260 -2.11 16.60 -17.81
CA SER A 260 -2.38 15.72 -16.68
C SER A 260 -3.72 16.09 -16.05
N VAL A 261 -4.54 15.09 -15.72
CA VAL A 261 -5.74 15.26 -14.90
C VAL A 261 -5.46 15.17 -13.41
N GLY A 262 -4.21 14.87 -13.05
CA GLY A 262 -3.75 14.77 -11.67
C GLY A 262 -3.12 13.44 -11.33
N THR A 263 -2.81 13.28 -10.04
CA THR A 263 -2.12 12.12 -9.49
C THR A 263 -2.79 11.65 -8.22
N ALA A 264 -3.05 10.35 -8.12
CA ALA A 264 -3.52 9.69 -6.91
C ALA A 264 -2.43 8.79 -6.35
N LEU A 265 -2.30 8.74 -5.03
CA LEU A 265 -1.55 7.72 -4.30
C LEU A 265 -2.54 6.82 -3.56
N ALA A 266 -2.57 5.53 -3.86
CA ALA A 266 -3.33 4.54 -3.11
C ALA A 266 -2.43 3.80 -2.12
N ILE A 267 -2.84 3.79 -0.85
CA ILE A 267 -2.14 3.12 0.25
C ILE A 267 -3.10 2.37 1.18
N PRO A 268 -2.68 1.25 1.78
CA PRO A 268 -3.45 0.57 2.82
C PRO A 268 -3.64 1.44 4.07
N GLN A 269 -4.73 1.20 4.81
CA GLN A 269 -5.03 1.82 6.10
C GLN A 269 -3.87 1.69 7.10
N ALA A 270 -3.25 0.51 7.18
CA ALA A 270 -2.09 0.28 8.05
C ALA A 270 -0.88 1.18 7.70
N VAL A 271 -0.66 1.45 6.41
CA VAL A 271 0.41 2.35 5.96
C VAL A 271 0.08 3.79 6.35
N TRP A 272 -1.15 4.24 6.09
CA TRP A 272 -1.59 5.59 6.49
C TRP A 272 -1.49 5.83 8.00
N ASP A 273 -1.91 4.85 8.81
CA ASP A 273 -1.84 4.95 10.27
C ASP A 273 -0.40 5.03 10.76
N SER A 274 0.50 4.25 10.13
CA SER A 274 1.94 4.30 10.42
C SER A 274 2.59 5.62 10.02
N TRP A 275 1.99 6.37 9.08
CA TRP A 275 2.48 7.66 8.62
C TRP A 275 2.01 8.83 9.49
N GLN A 276 1.03 8.63 10.39
CA GLN A 276 0.53 9.71 11.24
C GLN A 276 1.64 10.39 12.03
N PRO A 277 2.57 9.69 12.71
CA PRO A 277 3.69 10.35 13.41
C PRO A 277 4.64 11.09 12.45
N HIS A 278 4.81 10.58 11.23
CA HIS A 278 5.66 11.20 10.20
C HIS A 278 5.04 12.46 9.56
N LEU A 279 3.78 12.73 9.85
CA LEU A 279 3.03 13.89 9.37
C LEU A 279 2.55 14.80 10.51
N GLY A 280 2.95 14.54 11.76
CA GLY A 280 2.53 15.35 12.91
C GLY A 280 1.07 15.11 13.30
N ARG A 281 0.51 13.95 12.94
CA ARG A 281 -0.90 13.56 13.16
C ARG A 281 -1.88 14.63 12.67
N PRO A 282 -1.85 14.95 11.37
CA PRO A 282 -2.59 16.09 10.87
C PRO A 282 -4.09 15.85 10.98
N ARG A 283 -4.84 16.90 11.36
CA ARG A 283 -6.30 16.84 11.35
C ARG A 283 -6.81 16.96 9.92
N LEU A 284 -7.50 15.91 9.46
CA LEU A 284 -8.22 15.95 8.19
C LEU A 284 -9.51 16.77 8.32
N VAL A 285 -9.82 17.55 7.28
CA VAL A 285 -11.04 18.37 7.21
C VAL A 285 -12.04 17.68 6.29
N PRO A 286 -13.23 17.26 6.79
CA PRO A 286 -14.24 16.66 5.94
C PRO A 286 -14.79 17.69 4.93
N GLN A 287 -15.12 17.22 3.74
CA GLN A 287 -15.66 17.99 2.62
C GLN A 287 -17.11 17.59 2.37
N ALA A 288 -17.90 18.48 1.74
CA ALA A 288 -19.33 18.25 1.50
C ALA A 288 -19.62 17.08 0.54
N ASN A 289 -18.65 16.70 -0.29
CA ASN A 289 -18.74 15.60 -1.25
C ASN A 289 -18.33 14.24 -0.66
N GLY A 290 -18.19 14.12 0.67
CA GLY A 290 -17.79 12.88 1.35
C GLY A 290 -16.29 12.62 1.39
N THR A 291 -15.46 13.45 0.75
CA THR A 291 -13.99 13.34 0.83
C THR A 291 -13.45 14.09 2.04
N HIS A 292 -12.14 13.99 2.25
CA HIS A 292 -11.40 14.76 3.24
C HIS A 292 -10.39 15.65 2.54
N ALA A 293 -9.89 16.66 3.23
CA ALA A 293 -8.75 17.47 2.81
C ALA A 293 -7.65 17.43 3.86
N LEU A 294 -6.39 17.38 3.40
CA LEU A 294 -5.20 17.60 4.21
C LEU A 294 -4.73 19.04 3.97
N PRO A 295 -5.13 20.00 4.84
CA PRO A 295 -4.80 21.40 4.64
C PRO A 295 -3.31 21.65 4.91
N GLY A 296 -2.74 22.60 4.19
CA GLY A 296 -1.46 23.23 4.49
C GLY A 296 -1.58 24.76 4.41
N PRO A 297 -0.48 25.51 4.62
CA PRO A 297 -0.50 26.98 4.61
C PRO A 297 -0.98 27.57 3.28
N ALA A 298 -0.79 26.82 2.18
CA ALA A 298 -1.08 27.25 0.82
C ALA A 298 -2.33 26.60 0.20
N THR A 299 -3.10 25.77 0.93
CA THR A 299 -4.35 25.19 0.38
C THR A 299 -5.45 26.24 0.36
N ARG A 300 -5.43 27.07 -0.68
CA ARG A 300 -6.55 27.95 -1.08
C ARG A 300 -7.11 27.60 -2.46
N ASP A 301 -6.51 26.65 -3.17
CA ASP A 301 -6.91 26.33 -4.53
C ASP A 301 -8.21 25.53 -4.59
N LYS A 302 -9.08 25.95 -5.53
CA LYS A 302 -10.36 25.30 -5.84
C LYS A 302 -10.18 24.02 -6.68
N ASP A 303 -9.02 23.85 -7.33
CA ASP A 303 -8.72 22.73 -8.22
C ASP A 303 -7.68 21.79 -7.59
N VAL A 304 -8.18 20.73 -6.94
CA VAL A 304 -7.32 19.69 -6.36
C VAL A 304 -7.01 18.62 -7.39
N ASN A 305 -5.73 18.52 -7.78
CA ASN A 305 -5.24 17.52 -8.72
C ASN A 305 -4.36 16.44 -8.06
N ALA A 306 -4.29 16.42 -6.72
CA ALA A 306 -3.53 15.43 -5.96
C ALA A 306 -4.40 14.79 -4.87
N TRP A 307 -4.42 13.46 -4.85
CA TRP A 307 -5.30 12.66 -4.01
C TRP A 307 -4.53 11.56 -3.28
N ILE A 308 -4.93 11.25 -2.05
CA ILE A 308 -4.52 10.04 -1.33
C ILE A 308 -5.76 9.18 -1.09
N TYR A 309 -5.71 7.96 -1.59
CA TYR A 309 -6.71 6.91 -1.42
C TYR A 309 -6.25 5.97 -0.31
N ILE A 310 -6.98 5.96 0.79
CA ILE A 310 -6.75 5.01 1.87
C ILE A 310 -7.75 3.89 1.70
N PHE A 311 -7.24 2.68 1.52
CA PHE A 311 -8.07 1.49 1.34
C PHE A 311 -7.73 0.41 2.37
N ASP A 312 -8.58 -0.58 2.50
CA ASP A 312 -8.32 -1.74 3.36
C ASP A 312 -8.86 -3.02 2.73
N ILE A 313 -8.46 -4.18 3.25
CA ILE A 313 -9.06 -5.46 2.90
C ILE A 313 -10.39 -5.57 3.66
N ASP A 314 -11.47 -5.90 2.96
CA ASP A 314 -12.74 -6.23 3.61
C ASP A 314 -12.70 -7.67 4.14
N ALA A 315 -12.01 -7.84 5.27
CA ALA A 315 -11.84 -9.14 5.91
C ALA A 315 -13.16 -9.76 6.42
N ALA A 316 -14.22 -8.96 6.54
CA ALA A 316 -15.56 -9.43 6.91
C ALA A 316 -16.37 -9.94 5.71
N SER A 317 -15.89 -9.74 4.49
CA SER A 317 -16.57 -10.20 3.28
C SER A 317 -16.53 -11.73 3.15
N ASP A 318 -17.65 -12.31 2.76
CA ASP A 318 -17.74 -13.72 2.35
C ASP A 318 -17.17 -13.96 0.93
N VAL A 319 -16.87 -12.89 0.18
CA VAL A 319 -16.27 -12.97 -1.16
C VAL A 319 -14.78 -13.27 -1.03
N GLN A 320 -14.28 -14.19 -1.88
CA GLN A 320 -12.89 -14.62 -1.87
C GLN A 320 -12.26 -14.53 -3.27
N PRO A 321 -11.04 -13.97 -3.42
CA PRO A 321 -10.28 -13.19 -2.42
C PRO A 321 -11.08 -12.02 -1.81
N ASN A 322 -10.81 -11.68 -0.55
CA ASN A 322 -11.47 -10.55 0.10
C ASN A 322 -11.28 -9.26 -0.74
N PRO A 323 -12.34 -8.47 -1.01
CA PRO A 323 -12.23 -7.29 -1.86
C PRO A 323 -11.46 -6.17 -1.15
N ILE A 324 -10.97 -5.21 -1.94
CA ILE A 324 -10.46 -3.94 -1.41
C ILE A 324 -11.63 -2.97 -1.24
N VAL A 325 -11.64 -2.23 -0.14
CA VAL A 325 -12.60 -1.17 0.12
C VAL A 325 -11.88 0.15 0.36
N VAL A 326 -12.26 1.19 -0.39
CA VAL A 326 -11.78 2.55 -0.14
C VAL A 326 -12.43 3.06 1.14
N ARG A 327 -11.59 3.39 2.14
CA ARG A 327 -12.03 3.89 3.44
C ARG A 327 -12.11 5.41 3.46
N ARG A 328 -11.14 6.08 2.82
CA ARG A 328 -11.02 7.53 2.80
C ARG A 328 -10.35 8.01 1.52
N GLU A 329 -10.82 9.15 1.03
CA GLU A 329 -10.21 9.91 -0.05
C GLU A 329 -9.78 11.26 0.48
N ILE A 330 -8.52 11.64 0.27
CA ILE A 330 -7.93 12.85 0.84
C ILE A 330 -7.40 13.73 -0.29
N ALA A 331 -8.04 14.88 -0.48
CA ALA A 331 -7.56 16.00 -1.27
C ALA A 331 -6.30 16.60 -0.62
N THR A 332 -5.23 16.80 -1.39
CA THR A 332 -3.98 17.35 -0.86
C THR A 332 -3.15 18.06 -1.92
N SER A 333 -1.91 18.43 -1.57
CA SER A 333 -0.91 18.96 -2.47
C SER A 333 0.49 18.57 -1.97
N ALA A 334 1.51 18.65 -2.83
CA ALA A 334 2.89 18.48 -2.40
C ALA A 334 3.25 19.48 -1.28
N ALA A 335 2.80 20.73 -1.37
CA ALA A 335 3.06 21.76 -0.37
C ALA A 335 2.44 21.41 1.00
N SER A 336 1.20 20.90 1.03
CA SER A 336 0.55 20.47 2.28
C SER A 336 1.32 19.36 2.98
N ILE A 337 1.69 18.32 2.24
CA ILE A 337 2.40 17.17 2.80
C ILE A 337 3.82 17.59 3.24
N ALA A 338 4.52 18.42 2.46
CA ALA A 338 5.83 18.97 2.85
C ALA A 338 5.75 19.78 4.15
N TYR A 339 4.72 20.61 4.30
CA TYR A 339 4.49 21.39 5.51
C TYR A 339 4.37 20.48 6.74
N HIS A 340 3.49 19.48 6.67
CA HIS A 340 3.30 18.54 7.78
C HIS A 340 4.57 17.75 8.11
N ALA A 341 5.24 17.19 7.11
CA ALA A 341 6.41 16.33 7.33
C ALA A 341 7.68 17.10 7.73
N LEU A 342 7.88 18.31 7.21
CA LEU A 342 9.17 19.04 7.30
C LEU A 342 9.11 20.32 8.13
N GLN A 343 7.91 20.77 8.55
CA GLN A 343 7.76 21.93 9.42
C GLN A 343 7.07 21.54 10.73
N GLU A 344 5.86 20.96 10.67
CA GLU A 344 5.09 20.61 11.86
C GLU A 344 5.80 19.53 12.69
N VAL A 345 6.23 18.42 12.07
CA VAL A 345 6.90 17.33 12.79
C VAL A 345 8.17 17.81 13.51
N PRO A 346 9.12 18.51 12.86
CA PRO A 346 10.27 19.06 13.56
C PRO A 346 9.88 20.04 14.67
N ALA A 347 8.91 20.94 14.42
CA ALA A 347 8.48 21.91 15.44
C ALA A 347 7.94 21.21 16.70
N HIS A 348 7.08 20.19 16.53
CA HIS A 348 6.57 19.38 17.63
C HIS A 348 7.67 18.57 18.32
N ALA A 349 8.61 18.00 17.56
CA ALA A 349 9.74 17.28 18.14
C ALA A 349 10.59 18.19 19.03
N PHE A 350 10.82 19.45 18.65
CA PHE A 350 11.54 20.41 19.48
C PHE A 350 10.73 20.94 20.67
N SER A 351 9.40 21.10 20.53
CA SER A 351 8.55 21.64 21.60
C SER A 351 8.14 20.60 22.65
N GLU A 352 7.84 19.36 22.26
CA GLU A 352 7.35 18.30 23.16
C GLU A 352 8.47 17.41 23.70
N ALA A 353 9.53 17.14 22.93
CA ALA A 353 10.67 16.35 23.41
C ALA A 353 11.69 17.16 24.22
N GLY A 354 11.38 18.41 24.59
CA GLY A 354 12.11 19.21 25.55
C GLY A 354 13.56 19.47 25.15
N ASN A 355 13.77 20.53 24.34
CA ASN A 355 15.05 21.21 24.12
C ASN A 355 16.20 20.35 23.54
N ALA A 356 17.22 21.00 22.97
CA ALA A 356 18.50 20.36 22.67
C ALA A 356 19.07 19.60 23.89
N ASP A 357 18.68 20.00 25.10
CA ASP A 357 19.01 19.41 26.39
C ASP A 357 18.66 17.91 26.51
N THR A 358 17.56 17.42 25.93
CA THR A 358 17.25 15.98 25.99
C THR A 358 18.22 15.15 25.15
N ILE A 359 18.64 15.66 23.99
CA ILE A 359 19.68 15.03 23.16
C ILE A 359 21.01 15.09 23.89
N VAL A 360 21.38 16.25 24.45
CA VAL A 360 22.60 16.43 25.23
C VAL A 360 22.63 15.48 26.43
N ASN A 361 21.53 15.35 27.18
CA ASN A 361 21.41 14.43 28.30
C ASN A 361 21.53 12.96 27.86
N ALA A 362 20.95 12.59 26.72
CA ALA A 362 21.13 11.26 26.15
C ALA A 362 22.60 11.00 25.74
N ILE A 363 23.29 12.01 25.19
CA ILE A 363 24.72 11.96 24.88
C ILE A 363 25.54 11.78 26.16
N HIS A 364 25.31 12.61 27.19
CA HIS A 364 25.99 12.50 28.49
C HIS A 364 25.83 11.11 29.11
N ARG A 365 24.59 10.61 29.22
CA ARG A 365 24.32 9.26 29.73
C ARG A 365 25.04 8.17 28.93
N ARG A 366 25.12 8.33 27.61
CA ARG A 366 25.81 7.36 26.75
C ARG A 366 27.32 7.45 26.93
N LEU A 367 27.89 8.65 26.94
CA LEU A 367 29.33 8.87 27.13
C LEU A 367 29.82 8.45 28.52
N ALA A 368 28.98 8.59 29.55
CA ALA A 368 29.30 8.18 30.91
C ALA A 368 29.64 6.69 31.04
N ALA A 369 29.18 5.84 30.10
CA ALA A 369 29.59 4.44 30.04
C ALA A 369 31.10 4.25 29.77
N TRP A 370 31.77 5.25 29.21
CA TRP A 370 33.21 5.25 28.93
C TRP A 370 33.98 6.32 29.72
N TRP A 371 33.31 7.35 30.22
CA TRP A 371 33.90 8.43 31.01
C TRP A 371 32.98 8.74 32.22
N PRO A 372 33.11 8.01 33.34
CA PRO A 372 32.18 8.06 34.48
C PRO A 372 31.99 9.46 35.09
N GLU A 373 32.97 10.35 35.00
CA GLU A 373 32.89 11.73 35.47
C GLU A 373 31.84 12.57 34.71
N LEU A 374 31.26 12.05 33.62
CA LEU A 374 30.15 12.65 32.88
C LEU A 374 28.76 12.24 33.42
N GLU A 375 28.67 11.35 34.42
CA GLU A 375 27.43 11.15 35.17
C GLU A 375 27.13 12.42 35.98
N SER A 376 25.97 13.05 35.74
CA SER A 376 25.54 14.20 36.54
C SER A 376 25.53 13.85 38.03
N PRO A 377 25.98 14.76 38.93
CA PRO A 377 25.84 14.54 40.36
C PRO A 377 24.36 14.32 40.66
N ARG A 378 24.02 13.18 41.27
CA ARG A 378 22.68 12.96 41.80
C ARG A 378 22.41 14.08 42.80
N GLU A 379 21.44 14.94 42.52
CA GLU A 379 20.92 15.84 43.55
C GLU A 379 20.48 14.97 44.74
N ALA A 380 21.15 15.16 45.88
CA ALA A 380 20.80 14.50 47.13
C ALA A 380 19.45 15.05 47.62
N PRO A 381 18.62 14.22 48.27
CA PRO A 381 17.27 14.59 48.70
C PRO A 381 17.21 15.76 49.67
#